data_AF-A0AAU0Y3S2-F1
#
_entry.id   AF-A0AAU0Y3S2-F1
#
_cell.length_a   1.000
_cell.length_b   1.000
_cell.length_c   1.000
_cell.angle_alpha   90.00
_cell.angle_beta   90.00
_cell.angle_gamma   90.00
#
_symmetry.space_group_name_H-M   'P 1'
#
loop_
_entity.id
_entity.type
_entity.pdbx_description
1 polymer ?
#
loop_
_entity_poly.entity_id
_entity_poly.type
_entity_poly.pdbx_seq_one_letter_code
_entity_poly.pdbx_strand_id
1 'polypeptide(L)'
;MTPDTAPPAEPAPPAPKGRARRVVLAVLPAVLVLGAVGGAAAYTKVTVDSADRTVTTKVWGEGAHKPAKDPAGDVGRGRAGTELSKLLLPVPENYRLGPDMGEYGNDDEISGKKATAQMKESGRGIAGKQRRERDRRIDRLHVQGIAQRSYTSDDNDLTVEIQIVKMKDKRAVHDMFGFQTELMGTYGGFRKGPKIEGHKKAKCFREPQTKAKLDALSCFAYDGELSLTVDAYGTKPFSASHVADLVKDQLDHIESPGEYV
;
A
#
# COMPACT_ATOMS: atom_id res chain seq x y z
N MET A 1 56.08 -58.09 -52.88
CA MET A 1 55.80 -58.74 -51.59
C MET A 1 57.08 -58.60 -50.79
N THR A 2 57.22 -57.82 -49.72
CA THR A 2 56.32 -57.10 -48.80
C THR A 2 57.21 -56.06 -48.12
N PRO A 3 56.79 -54.79 -47.94
CA PRO A 3 57.62 -53.79 -47.28
C PRO A 3 57.62 -53.98 -45.76
N ASP A 4 58.80 -53.78 -45.19
CA ASP A 4 59.15 -53.87 -43.78
C ASP A 4 58.40 -52.79 -42.97
N THR A 5 57.77 -53.18 -41.86
CA THR A 5 56.90 -52.32 -41.05
C THR A 5 57.71 -51.69 -39.93
N ALA A 6 57.86 -50.36 -39.96
CA ALA A 6 58.46 -49.61 -38.87
C ALA A 6 57.56 -49.62 -37.61
N PRO A 7 58.12 -49.72 -36.39
CA PRO A 7 57.34 -49.69 -35.16
C PRO A 7 56.78 -48.29 -34.86
N PRO A 8 55.61 -48.18 -34.18
CA PRO A 8 54.96 -46.92 -33.91
C PRO A 8 55.72 -46.08 -32.88
N ALA A 9 55.81 -44.78 -33.13
CA ALA A 9 56.42 -43.80 -32.22
C ALA A 9 55.57 -43.61 -30.95
N GLU A 10 56.24 -43.59 -29.81
CA GLU A 10 55.65 -43.39 -28.49
C GLU A 10 55.23 -41.91 -28.29
N PRO A 11 54.11 -41.59 -27.60
CA PRO A 11 53.68 -40.21 -27.43
C PRO A 11 54.57 -39.47 -26.43
N ALA A 12 55.05 -38.28 -26.81
CA ALA A 12 55.79 -37.41 -25.91
C ALA A 12 54.93 -36.92 -24.72
N PRO A 13 55.51 -36.77 -23.51
CA PRO A 13 54.76 -36.31 -22.33
C PRO A 13 54.32 -34.85 -22.48
N PRO A 14 53.15 -34.47 -21.92
CA PRO A 14 52.64 -33.11 -22.02
C PRO A 14 53.52 -32.14 -21.23
N ALA A 15 53.90 -31.02 -21.86
CA ALA A 15 54.69 -29.97 -21.23
C ALA A 15 53.98 -29.39 -19.99
N PRO A 16 54.69 -29.12 -18.88
CA PRO A 16 54.10 -28.53 -17.70
C PRO A 16 53.65 -27.09 -18.00
N LYS A 17 52.34 -26.85 -18.04
CA LYS A 17 51.78 -25.50 -18.13
C LYS A 17 52.11 -24.75 -16.83
N GLY A 18 53.16 -23.94 -16.87
CA GLY A 18 53.78 -23.29 -15.71
C GLY A 18 52.79 -22.53 -14.82
N ARG A 19 52.83 -22.86 -13.52
CA ARG A 19 52.08 -22.24 -12.40
C ARG A 19 52.07 -20.70 -12.41
N ALA A 20 53.06 -20.05 -13.02
CA ALA A 20 53.18 -18.59 -13.10
C ALA A 20 51.95 -17.91 -13.71
N ARG A 21 51.31 -18.50 -14.73
CA ARG A 21 50.14 -17.89 -15.39
C ARG A 21 48.89 -17.87 -14.49
N ARG A 22 48.73 -18.86 -13.60
CA ARG A 22 47.63 -18.92 -12.62
C ARG A 22 47.85 -17.96 -11.44
N VAL A 23 49.09 -17.78 -11.00
CA VAL A 23 49.42 -16.83 -9.93
C VAL A 23 49.20 -15.39 -10.41
N VAL A 24 49.62 -15.05 -11.63
CA VAL A 24 49.38 -13.73 -12.22
C VAL A 24 47.89 -13.45 -12.42
N LEU A 25 47.10 -14.44 -12.89
CA LEU A 25 45.66 -14.25 -13.12
C LEU A 25 44.82 -14.15 -11.84
N ALA A 26 45.29 -14.63 -10.69
CA ALA A 26 44.54 -14.61 -9.43
C ALA A 26 45.02 -13.51 -8.45
N VAL A 27 46.33 -13.25 -8.39
CA VAL A 27 46.91 -12.30 -7.43
C VAL A 27 46.72 -10.86 -7.89
N LEU A 28 46.85 -10.61 -9.19
CA LEU A 28 46.77 -9.27 -9.77
C LEU A 28 45.37 -8.63 -9.61
N PRO A 29 44.24 -9.32 -9.83
CA PRO A 29 42.92 -8.75 -9.53
C PRO A 29 42.70 -8.54 -8.03
N ALA A 30 43.20 -9.42 -7.17
CA ALA A 30 43.09 -9.25 -5.71
C ALA A 30 43.85 -8.01 -5.23
N VAL A 31 45.06 -7.78 -5.74
CA VAL A 31 45.87 -6.59 -5.44
C VAL A 31 45.21 -5.32 -5.99
N LEU A 32 44.60 -5.37 -7.19
CA LEU A 32 43.86 -4.24 -7.75
C LEU A 32 42.63 -3.88 -6.90
N VAL A 33 41.86 -4.87 -6.45
CA VAL A 33 40.70 -4.64 -5.57
C VAL A 33 41.15 -4.05 -4.25
N LEU A 34 42.19 -4.60 -3.62
CA LEU A 34 42.73 -4.07 -2.36
C LEU A 34 43.28 -2.66 -2.53
N GLY A 35 43.95 -2.36 -3.64
CA GLY A 35 44.43 -1.02 -3.98
C GLY A 35 43.29 -0.02 -4.19
N ALA A 36 42.22 -0.43 -4.88
CA ALA A 36 41.04 0.40 -5.09
C ALA A 36 40.30 0.70 -3.79
N VAL A 37 40.09 -0.32 -2.94
CA VAL A 37 39.41 -0.17 -1.64
C VAL A 37 40.26 0.67 -0.68
N GLY A 38 41.57 0.38 -0.58
CA GLY A 38 42.49 1.14 0.26
C GLY A 38 42.64 2.59 -0.20
N GLY A 39 42.73 2.82 -1.52
CA GLY A 39 42.80 4.14 -2.12
C GLY A 39 41.52 4.95 -1.90
N ALA A 40 40.34 4.33 -2.09
CA ALA A 40 39.05 4.97 -1.82
C ALA A 40 38.90 5.34 -0.35
N ALA A 41 39.21 4.43 0.58
CA ALA A 41 39.13 4.69 2.01
C ALA A 41 40.08 5.83 2.45
N ALA A 42 41.32 5.83 1.94
CA ALA A 42 42.29 6.89 2.21
C ALA A 42 41.85 8.25 1.62
N TYR A 43 41.37 8.25 0.38
CA TYR A 43 40.84 9.46 -0.27
C TYR A 43 39.65 10.03 0.49
N THR A 44 38.65 9.20 0.82
CA THR A 44 37.49 9.62 1.61
C THR A 44 37.90 10.17 2.97
N LYS A 45 38.84 9.51 3.67
CA LYS A 45 39.34 10.02 4.94
C LYS A 45 39.99 11.39 4.79
N VAL A 46 40.87 11.58 3.81
CA VAL A 46 41.54 12.87 3.57
C VAL A 46 40.51 13.95 3.22
N THR A 47 39.58 13.67 2.30
CA THR A 47 38.53 14.62 1.91
C THR A 47 37.62 15.01 3.07
N VAL A 48 37.26 14.04 3.92
CA VAL A 48 36.38 14.25 5.08
C VAL A 48 37.11 14.98 6.22
N ASP A 49 38.40 14.71 6.43
CA ASP A 49 39.21 15.42 7.44
C ASP A 49 39.62 16.82 6.97
N SER A 50 39.76 17.05 5.67
CA SER A 50 39.97 18.39 5.09
C SER A 50 38.69 19.21 4.97
N ALA A 51 37.52 18.61 5.21
CA ALA A 51 36.27 19.36 5.23
C ALA A 51 36.29 20.33 6.41
N ASP A 52 35.95 21.59 6.14
CA ASP A 52 35.86 22.61 7.18
C ASP A 52 34.69 22.27 8.13
N ARG A 53 35.03 21.74 9.30
CA ARG A 53 34.08 21.43 10.38
C ARG A 53 33.98 22.56 11.41
N THR A 54 34.61 23.71 11.15
CA THR A 54 34.60 24.86 12.08
C THR A 54 33.37 25.75 11.89
N VAL A 55 32.56 25.49 10.85
CA VAL A 55 31.26 26.14 10.67
C VAL A 55 30.27 25.57 11.69
N THR A 56 30.23 26.16 12.88
CA THR A 56 29.12 25.99 13.81
C THR A 56 27.90 26.68 13.20
N THR A 57 26.95 25.92 12.66
CA THR A 57 25.64 26.46 12.37
C THR A 57 25.01 26.86 13.70
N LYS A 58 24.86 28.17 13.94
CA LYS A 58 23.93 28.63 14.97
C LYS A 58 22.57 28.12 14.54
N VAL A 59 22.00 27.19 15.31
CA VAL A 59 20.56 26.96 15.27
C VAL A 59 19.95 28.35 15.42
N TRP A 60 19.17 28.79 14.42
CA TRP A 60 18.42 30.02 14.52
C TRP A 60 17.70 29.96 15.86
N GLY A 61 18.02 30.89 16.77
CA GLY A 61 17.48 30.87 18.12
C GLY A 61 15.95 30.73 18.09
N GLU A 62 15.36 30.26 19.20
CA GLU A 62 13.90 30.24 19.35
C GLU A 62 13.35 31.57 18.84
N GLY A 63 12.65 31.53 17.71
CA GLY A 63 12.25 32.72 16.99
C GLY A 63 11.49 33.64 17.95
N ALA A 64 11.71 34.95 17.86
CA ALA A 64 11.03 35.97 18.67
C ALA A 64 9.49 36.04 18.44
N HIS A 65 8.94 35.04 17.74
CA HIS A 65 7.55 34.91 17.39
C HIS A 65 7.05 33.57 17.91
N LYS A 66 5.90 33.58 18.58
CA LYS A 66 5.17 32.35 18.87
C LYS A 66 5.02 31.58 17.56
N PRO A 67 5.19 30.24 17.57
CA PRO A 67 4.92 29.43 16.39
C PRO A 67 3.57 29.85 15.82
N ALA A 68 3.55 30.28 14.55
CA ALA A 68 2.30 30.50 13.86
C ALA A 68 1.49 29.20 13.94
N LYS A 69 0.15 29.32 13.99
CA LYS A 69 -0.73 28.16 13.91
C LYS A 69 -0.33 27.40 12.64
N ASP A 70 0.14 26.16 12.80
CA ASP A 70 0.58 25.35 11.68
C ASP A 70 -0.56 25.30 10.65
N PRO A 71 -0.36 25.76 9.41
CA PRO A 71 -1.39 25.68 8.38
C PRO A 71 -1.81 24.22 8.10
N ALA A 72 -1.00 23.22 8.47
CA ALA A 72 -1.34 21.81 8.37
C ALA A 72 -2.36 21.35 9.44
N GLY A 73 -2.57 22.11 10.52
CA GLY A 73 -3.48 21.74 11.59
C GLY A 73 -3.08 20.46 12.33
N ASP A 74 -4.07 19.74 12.87
CA ASP A 74 -3.86 18.44 13.49
C ASP A 74 -3.80 17.34 12.43
N VAL A 75 -2.60 17.11 11.90
CA VAL A 75 -2.33 16.09 10.87
C VAL A 75 -2.65 14.66 11.34
N GLY A 76 -2.74 14.43 12.66
CA GLY A 76 -3.08 13.13 13.23
C GLY A 76 -4.55 12.75 13.05
N ARG A 77 -5.44 13.75 12.94
CA ARG A 77 -6.89 13.53 12.74
C ARG A 77 -7.27 13.15 11.32
N GLY A 78 -6.34 13.29 10.37
CA GLY A 78 -6.59 13.11 8.95
C GLY A 78 -7.15 14.35 8.25
N ARG A 79 -7.03 14.37 6.93
CA ARG A 79 -7.38 15.49 6.05
C ARG A 79 -8.90 15.72 6.00
N ALA A 80 -9.30 16.99 6.08
CA ALA A 80 -10.69 17.43 5.92
C ALA A 80 -10.79 18.69 5.03
N GLY A 81 -9.85 18.84 4.08
CA GLY A 81 -9.70 20.04 3.27
C GLY A 81 -10.65 20.14 2.07
N THR A 82 -11.31 19.04 1.70
CA THR A 82 -12.11 18.90 0.48
C THR A 82 -13.50 18.35 0.79
N GLU A 83 -14.40 18.29 -0.20
CA GLU A 83 -15.79 17.87 0.01
C GLU A 83 -15.87 16.41 0.49
N LEU A 84 -15.15 15.48 -0.13
CA LEU A 84 -15.21 14.06 0.24
C LEU A 84 -14.29 13.72 1.41
N SER A 85 -13.13 14.37 1.54
CA SER A 85 -12.26 14.11 2.71
C SER A 85 -12.92 14.48 4.04
N LYS A 86 -13.79 15.50 4.06
CA LYS A 86 -14.62 15.85 5.22
C LYS A 86 -15.59 14.74 5.63
N LEU A 87 -15.96 13.85 4.70
CA LEU A 87 -16.85 12.73 4.97
C LEU A 87 -16.12 11.54 5.59
N LEU A 88 -14.78 11.51 5.58
CA LEU A 88 -14.02 10.47 6.26
C LEU A 88 -13.98 10.77 7.75
N LEU A 89 -14.26 9.75 8.56
CA LEU A 89 -14.22 9.85 10.01
C LEU A 89 -12.84 10.38 10.47
N PRO A 90 -12.78 11.45 11.27
CA PRO A 90 -11.53 11.84 11.90
C PRO A 90 -10.94 10.67 12.69
N VAL A 91 -9.62 10.54 12.74
CA VAL A 91 -8.96 9.43 13.43
C VAL A 91 -9.49 9.31 14.87
N PRO A 92 -10.18 8.20 15.23
CA PRO A 92 -10.76 8.04 16.55
C PRO A 92 -9.70 7.83 17.63
N GLU A 93 -10.11 7.91 18.89
CA GLU A 93 -9.26 7.50 20.01
C GLU A 93 -8.82 6.03 19.88
N ASN A 94 -7.57 5.74 20.26
CA ASN A 94 -6.92 4.44 20.14
C ASN A 94 -6.63 3.97 18.71
N TYR A 95 -6.75 4.88 17.75
CA TYR A 95 -6.33 4.67 16.38
C TYR A 95 -5.32 5.74 15.95
N ARG A 96 -4.56 5.38 14.92
CA ARG A 96 -3.71 6.27 14.13
C ARG A 96 -3.96 6.03 12.65
N LEU A 97 -3.48 6.94 11.81
CA LEU A 97 -3.48 6.71 10.36
C LEU A 97 -2.74 5.40 10.04
N GLY A 98 -3.36 4.62 9.15
CA GLY A 98 -2.94 3.27 8.79
C GLY A 98 -1.97 3.24 7.60
N PRO A 99 -1.78 2.06 6.99
CA PRO A 99 -0.92 1.87 5.82
C PRO A 99 -1.52 2.46 4.54
N ASP A 100 -0.68 2.64 3.53
CA ASP A 100 -1.11 3.19 2.24
C ASP A 100 -2.14 2.31 1.52
N MET A 101 -3.19 2.93 1.00
CA MET A 101 -4.22 2.29 0.18
C MET A 101 -3.87 2.45 -1.30
N GLY A 102 -3.07 1.50 -1.80
CA GLY A 102 -2.59 1.52 -3.18
C GLY A 102 -1.60 2.67 -3.44
N GLU A 103 -1.68 3.29 -4.61
CA GLU A 103 -0.72 4.31 -5.06
C GLU A 103 -0.99 5.73 -4.51
N TYR A 104 -2.11 5.95 -3.81
CA TYR A 104 -2.58 7.27 -3.37
C TYR A 104 -2.43 7.50 -1.85
N GLY A 105 -1.69 6.63 -1.17
CA GLY A 105 -1.43 6.77 0.27
C GLY A 105 -2.61 6.39 1.16
N ASN A 106 -2.49 6.69 2.44
CA ASN A 106 -3.39 6.26 3.51
C ASN A 106 -4.55 7.21 3.84
N ASP A 107 -4.66 8.37 3.19
CA ASP A 107 -5.68 9.39 3.51
C ASP A 107 -5.91 10.38 2.36
N ASP A 108 -6.49 10.04 1.22
CA ASP A 108 -6.50 10.93 0.04
C ASP A 108 -7.88 11.11 -0.60
N GLU A 109 -8.05 12.20 -1.36
CA GLU A 109 -9.20 12.42 -2.23
C GLU A 109 -8.76 12.55 -3.69
N ILE A 110 -9.35 11.71 -4.53
CA ILE A 110 -9.07 11.65 -5.96
C ILE A 110 -10.37 11.98 -6.69
N SER A 111 -10.32 12.97 -7.59
CA SER A 111 -11.51 13.46 -8.29
C SER A 111 -11.51 13.19 -9.79
N GLY A 112 -12.71 13.24 -10.38
CA GLY A 112 -12.94 13.19 -11.82
C GLY A 112 -12.39 11.93 -12.49
N LYS A 113 -11.71 12.10 -13.63
CA LYS A 113 -11.21 10.99 -14.45
C LYS A 113 -10.18 10.11 -13.72
N LYS A 114 -9.41 10.69 -12.79
CA LYS A 114 -8.44 9.93 -11.99
C LYS A 114 -9.14 8.93 -11.07
N ALA A 115 -10.27 9.33 -10.48
CA ALA A 115 -11.09 8.46 -9.63
C ALA A 115 -11.63 7.26 -10.43
N THR A 116 -12.15 7.51 -11.64
CA THR A 116 -12.59 6.44 -12.54
C THR A 116 -11.43 5.52 -12.92
N ALA A 117 -10.24 6.06 -13.18
CA ALA A 117 -9.05 5.27 -13.51
C ALA A 117 -8.62 4.38 -12.34
N GLN A 118 -8.65 4.89 -11.10
CA GLN A 118 -8.35 4.12 -9.89
C GLN A 118 -9.30 2.92 -9.73
N MET A 119 -10.62 3.11 -9.91
CA MET A 119 -11.57 1.98 -9.87
C MET A 119 -11.30 0.95 -10.97
N LYS A 120 -10.87 1.38 -12.16
CA LYS A 120 -10.47 0.43 -13.21
C LYS A 120 -9.23 -0.34 -12.81
N GLU A 121 -8.31 0.29 -12.10
CA GLU A 121 -7.05 -0.32 -11.70
C GLU A 121 -7.17 -1.42 -10.65
N SER A 122 -8.20 -1.39 -9.80
CA SER A 122 -8.49 -2.51 -8.89
C SER A 122 -8.85 -3.82 -9.60
N GLY A 123 -8.97 -3.82 -10.94
CA GLY A 123 -9.13 -5.02 -11.77
C GLY A 123 -7.87 -5.45 -12.50
N ARG A 124 -6.69 -4.94 -12.13
CA ARG A 124 -5.40 -5.46 -12.61
C ARG A 124 -5.39 -6.98 -12.41
N GLY A 125 -5.10 -7.73 -13.48
CA GLY A 125 -5.12 -9.20 -13.50
C GLY A 125 -6.30 -9.81 -14.27
N ILE A 126 -7.36 -9.04 -14.55
CA ILE A 126 -8.42 -9.48 -15.47
C ILE A 126 -7.96 -9.17 -16.90
N ALA A 127 -7.97 -10.18 -17.79
CA ALA A 127 -7.49 -10.04 -19.16
C ALA A 127 -8.63 -9.95 -20.20
N GLY A 128 -8.31 -9.39 -21.37
CA GLY A 128 -9.13 -9.50 -22.57
C GLY A 128 -10.53 -8.89 -22.48
N LYS A 129 -11.55 -9.69 -22.79
CA LYS A 129 -12.95 -9.24 -22.90
C LYS A 129 -13.54 -8.83 -21.55
N GLN A 130 -13.26 -9.60 -20.50
CA GLN A 130 -13.81 -9.37 -19.16
C GLN A 130 -13.35 -8.03 -18.58
N ARG A 131 -12.06 -7.68 -18.76
CA ARG A 131 -11.53 -6.37 -18.36
C ARG A 131 -12.29 -5.23 -19.02
N ARG A 132 -12.46 -5.29 -20.35
CA ARG A 132 -13.16 -4.27 -21.12
C ARG A 132 -14.63 -4.13 -20.69
N GLU A 133 -15.29 -5.25 -20.37
CA GLU A 133 -16.68 -5.22 -19.89
C GLU A 133 -16.78 -4.62 -18.49
N ARG A 134 -15.85 -4.93 -17.59
CA ARG A 134 -15.75 -4.32 -16.27
C ARG A 134 -15.46 -2.83 -16.37
N ASP A 135 -14.49 -2.42 -17.18
CA ASP A 135 -14.12 -1.02 -17.35
C ASP A 135 -15.31 -0.20 -17.89
N ARG A 136 -16.08 -0.77 -18.84
CA ARG A 136 -17.31 -0.15 -19.34
C ARG A 136 -18.41 -0.06 -18.28
N ARG A 137 -18.49 -1.01 -17.34
CA ARG A 137 -19.41 -0.93 -16.18
C ARG A 137 -19.00 0.22 -15.28
N ILE A 138 -17.70 0.34 -14.97
CA ILE A 138 -17.15 1.44 -14.16
C ILE A 138 -17.42 2.79 -14.82
N ASP A 139 -17.26 2.91 -16.14
CA ASP A 139 -17.56 4.15 -16.86
C ASP A 139 -19.03 4.59 -16.69
N ARG A 140 -19.96 3.64 -16.59
CA ARG A 140 -21.39 3.91 -16.38
C ARG A 140 -21.74 4.31 -14.95
N LEU A 141 -20.84 4.11 -13.98
CA LEU A 141 -21.04 4.59 -12.61
C LEU A 141 -20.91 6.12 -12.52
N HIS A 142 -20.32 6.76 -13.54
CA HIS A 142 -20.13 8.22 -13.58
C HIS A 142 -19.51 8.74 -12.28
N VAL A 143 -18.41 8.11 -11.86
CA VAL A 143 -17.66 8.43 -10.63
C VAL A 143 -17.21 9.89 -10.67
N GLN A 144 -17.52 10.64 -9.62
CA GLN A 144 -17.15 12.05 -9.45
C GLN A 144 -15.90 12.20 -8.58
N GLY A 145 -15.72 11.31 -7.60
CA GLY A 145 -14.54 11.27 -6.76
C GLY A 145 -14.52 10.08 -5.82
N ILE A 146 -13.36 9.85 -5.23
CA ILE A 146 -13.07 8.80 -4.26
C ILE A 146 -12.32 9.48 -3.12
N ALA A 147 -12.79 9.32 -1.89
CA ALA A 147 -12.01 9.60 -0.70
C ALA A 147 -11.67 8.27 -0.01
N GLN A 148 -10.46 8.16 0.52
CA GLN A 148 -10.02 6.98 1.22
C GLN A 148 -9.23 7.34 2.47
N ARG A 149 -9.41 6.59 3.54
CA ARG A 149 -8.56 6.65 4.74
C ARG A 149 -8.39 5.27 5.34
N SER A 150 -7.17 4.94 5.74
CA SER A 150 -6.89 3.77 6.54
C SER A 150 -6.57 4.16 7.99
N TYR A 151 -6.91 3.26 8.89
CA TYR A 151 -6.70 3.37 10.33
C TYR A 151 -6.00 2.11 10.81
N THR A 152 -5.11 2.27 11.77
CA THR A 152 -4.53 1.15 12.52
C THR A 152 -4.76 1.41 14.00
N SER A 153 -5.26 0.39 14.68
CA SER A 153 -5.35 0.39 16.15
C SER A 153 -3.97 0.60 16.79
N ASP A 154 -3.91 1.24 17.94
CA ASP A 154 -2.66 1.46 18.65
C ASP A 154 -2.00 0.15 19.11
N ASP A 155 -2.80 -0.89 19.36
CA ASP A 155 -2.35 -2.25 19.65
C ASP A 155 -1.77 -2.99 18.43
N ASN A 156 -1.93 -2.42 17.22
CA ASN A 156 -1.47 -2.96 15.93
C ASN A 156 -2.06 -4.34 15.57
N ASP A 157 -3.22 -4.68 16.12
CA ASP A 157 -3.90 -5.95 15.89
C ASP A 157 -5.04 -5.85 14.87
N LEU A 158 -5.45 -4.62 14.54
CA LEU A 158 -6.51 -4.27 13.59
C LEU A 158 -6.09 -3.12 12.67
N THR A 159 -6.28 -3.32 11.37
CA THR A 159 -6.22 -2.30 10.32
C THR A 159 -7.57 -2.21 9.64
N VAL A 160 -8.07 -0.99 9.42
CA VAL A 160 -9.34 -0.72 8.73
C VAL A 160 -9.09 0.25 7.59
N GLU A 161 -9.56 -0.11 6.41
CA GLU A 161 -9.50 0.70 5.19
C GLU A 161 -10.91 1.15 4.85
N ILE A 162 -11.11 2.46 4.71
CA ILE A 162 -12.39 3.06 4.36
C ILE A 162 -12.26 3.75 3.02
N GLN A 163 -13.19 3.47 2.12
CA GLN A 163 -13.30 4.12 0.82
C GLN A 163 -14.73 4.62 0.58
N ILE A 164 -14.86 5.91 0.32
CA ILE A 164 -16.09 6.59 -0.08
C ILE A 164 -15.99 6.92 -1.57
N VAL A 165 -16.93 6.42 -2.36
CA VAL A 165 -17.03 6.72 -3.80
C VAL A 165 -18.26 7.57 -4.03
N LYS A 166 -18.09 8.80 -4.53
CA LYS A 166 -19.20 9.65 -4.98
C LYS A 166 -19.50 9.40 -6.44
N MET A 167 -20.75 9.09 -6.73
CA MET A 167 -21.25 8.82 -8.08
C MET A 167 -22.31 9.84 -8.45
N LYS A 168 -22.46 10.11 -9.74
CA LYS A 168 -23.48 11.04 -10.23
C LYS A 168 -24.92 10.53 -10.02
N ASP A 169 -25.14 9.23 -10.00
CA ASP A 169 -26.48 8.62 -9.97
C ASP A 169 -26.67 7.73 -8.73
N LYS A 170 -27.69 8.05 -7.92
CA LYS A 170 -28.09 7.25 -6.75
C LYS A 170 -28.47 5.83 -7.13
N ARG A 171 -29.02 5.62 -8.33
CA ARG A 171 -29.33 4.28 -8.84
C ARG A 171 -28.05 3.48 -9.07
N ALA A 172 -26.99 4.10 -9.59
CA ALA A 172 -25.70 3.43 -9.78
C ALA A 172 -25.09 2.99 -8.45
N VAL A 173 -25.22 3.81 -7.40
CA VAL A 173 -24.81 3.47 -6.03
C VAL A 173 -25.60 2.27 -5.49
N HIS A 174 -26.92 2.30 -5.61
CA HIS A 174 -27.79 1.20 -5.19
C HIS A 174 -27.49 -0.10 -5.95
N ASP A 175 -27.32 -0.02 -7.26
CA ASP A 175 -27.00 -1.18 -8.10
C ASP A 175 -25.61 -1.75 -7.78
N MET A 176 -24.63 -0.89 -7.44
CA MET A 176 -23.32 -1.34 -6.99
C MET A 176 -23.39 -2.05 -5.63
N PHE A 177 -24.14 -1.50 -4.66
CA PHE A 177 -24.38 -2.14 -3.38
C PHE A 177 -25.09 -3.49 -3.54
N GLY A 178 -26.10 -3.56 -4.40
CA GLY A 178 -26.79 -4.81 -4.74
C GLY A 178 -25.82 -5.85 -5.29
N PHE A 179 -25.01 -5.47 -6.28
CA PHE A 179 -24.00 -6.35 -6.87
C PHE A 179 -22.95 -6.82 -5.86
N GLN A 180 -22.37 -5.94 -5.05
CA GLN A 180 -21.36 -6.31 -4.04
C GLN A 180 -21.93 -7.28 -3.00
N THR A 181 -23.13 -6.98 -2.50
CA THR A 181 -23.75 -7.80 -1.46
C THR A 181 -24.27 -9.14 -1.99
N GLU A 182 -24.75 -9.20 -3.24
CA GLU A 182 -25.09 -10.43 -3.93
C GLU A 182 -23.83 -11.27 -4.21
N LEU A 183 -22.74 -10.63 -4.66
CA LEU A 183 -21.46 -11.29 -4.90
C LEU A 183 -20.96 -11.98 -3.64
N MET A 184 -20.91 -11.26 -2.51
CA MET A 184 -20.47 -11.83 -1.23
C MET A 184 -21.45 -12.88 -0.67
N GLY A 185 -22.75 -12.69 -0.87
CA GLY A 185 -23.78 -13.60 -0.37
C GLY A 185 -23.89 -14.91 -1.16
N THR A 186 -23.54 -14.88 -2.44
CA THR A 186 -23.75 -16.01 -3.37
C THR A 186 -22.44 -16.73 -3.68
N TYR A 187 -21.32 -16.00 -3.75
CA TYR A 187 -20.02 -16.53 -4.14
C TYR A 187 -19.01 -16.37 -3.00
N GLY A 188 -18.26 -17.43 -2.70
CA GLY A 188 -17.00 -17.31 -1.94
C GLY A 188 -17.00 -17.73 -0.47
N GLY A 189 -18.00 -18.46 0.04
CA GLY A 189 -17.94 -19.03 1.40
C GLY A 189 -17.88 -17.99 2.53
N PHE A 190 -18.14 -16.73 2.20
CA PHE A 190 -18.22 -15.63 3.15
C PHE A 190 -19.28 -15.92 4.20
N ARG A 191 -18.94 -15.62 5.45
CA ARG A 191 -19.84 -15.76 6.58
C ARG A 191 -20.57 -14.44 6.79
N LYS A 192 -21.76 -14.51 7.37
CA LYS A 192 -22.50 -13.30 7.74
C LYS A 192 -21.69 -12.47 8.75
N GLY A 193 -21.51 -11.19 8.46
CA GLY A 193 -20.90 -10.23 9.37
C GLY A 193 -21.89 -9.65 10.39
N PRO A 194 -21.39 -8.79 11.30
CA PRO A 194 -22.23 -8.06 12.23
C PRO A 194 -23.21 -7.14 11.48
N LYS A 195 -24.32 -6.81 12.14
CA LYS A 195 -25.21 -5.74 11.68
C LYS A 195 -24.66 -4.41 12.19
N ILE A 196 -24.86 -3.36 11.42
CA ILE A 196 -24.56 -1.99 11.86
C ILE A 196 -25.85 -1.41 12.45
N GLU A 197 -25.79 -0.97 13.71
CA GLU A 197 -26.93 -0.35 14.38
C GLU A 197 -27.28 1.00 13.73
N GLY A 198 -28.56 1.36 13.66
CA GLY A 198 -29.04 2.57 12.96
C GLY A 198 -29.01 2.47 11.43
N HIS A 199 -28.09 1.70 10.85
CA HIS A 199 -27.77 1.73 9.42
C HIS A 199 -28.26 0.50 8.65
N LYS A 200 -29.54 0.50 8.27
CA LYS A 200 -30.15 -0.61 7.48
C LYS A 200 -29.59 -0.76 6.07
N LYS A 201 -28.96 0.30 5.54
CA LYS A 201 -28.31 0.32 4.22
C LYS A 201 -26.86 -0.20 4.26
N ALA A 202 -26.44 -0.80 5.37
CA ALA A 202 -25.13 -1.42 5.52
C ALA A 202 -25.24 -2.95 5.63
N LYS A 203 -24.29 -3.67 5.03
CA LYS A 203 -24.15 -5.13 5.15
C LYS A 203 -22.68 -5.50 5.25
N CYS A 204 -22.36 -6.33 6.25
CA CYS A 204 -21.01 -6.83 6.45
C CYS A 204 -20.92 -8.34 6.23
N PHE A 205 -19.74 -8.77 5.78
CA PHE A 205 -19.40 -10.13 5.45
C PHE A 205 -18.02 -10.44 6.02
N ARG A 206 -17.88 -11.58 6.69
CA ARG A 206 -16.59 -12.08 7.18
C ARG A 206 -16.01 -13.03 6.14
N GLU A 207 -14.71 -12.93 5.93
CA GLU A 207 -13.97 -13.87 5.09
C GLU A 207 -14.18 -15.33 5.58
N PRO A 208 -14.04 -16.33 4.70
CA PRO A 208 -14.06 -17.74 5.09
C PRO A 208 -13.05 -18.04 6.19
N GLN A 209 -13.36 -19.00 7.05
CA GLN A 209 -12.40 -19.43 8.05
C GLN A 209 -11.20 -20.13 7.39
N THR A 210 -10.01 -19.64 7.69
CA THR A 210 -8.76 -20.28 7.32
C THR A 210 -7.98 -20.70 8.56
N LYS A 211 -6.94 -21.54 8.36
CA LYS A 211 -5.98 -21.90 9.42
C LYS A 211 -5.08 -20.73 9.84
N ALA A 212 -5.08 -19.63 9.09
CA ALA A 212 -4.31 -18.45 9.46
C ALA A 212 -4.85 -17.83 10.76
N LYS A 213 -3.96 -17.17 11.50
CA LYS A 213 -4.30 -16.41 12.71
C LYS A 213 -4.84 -15.01 12.39
N LEU A 214 -5.38 -14.83 11.17
CA LEU A 214 -5.99 -13.60 10.69
C LEU A 214 -7.48 -13.83 10.47
N ASP A 215 -8.25 -12.77 10.59
CA ASP A 215 -9.64 -12.69 10.15
C ASP A 215 -9.83 -11.35 9.43
N ALA A 216 -10.88 -11.27 8.62
CA ALA A 216 -11.19 -10.08 7.87
C ALA A 216 -12.70 -9.90 7.71
N LEU A 217 -13.09 -8.63 7.58
CA LEU A 217 -14.48 -8.20 7.45
C LEU A 217 -14.58 -7.14 6.36
N SER A 218 -15.47 -7.35 5.40
CA SER A 218 -15.84 -6.35 4.40
C SER A 218 -17.26 -5.88 4.66
N CYS A 219 -17.45 -4.57 4.83
CA CYS A 219 -18.73 -3.91 4.95
C CYS A 219 -19.00 -3.02 3.75
N PHE A 220 -20.19 -3.14 3.20
CA PHE A 220 -20.69 -2.28 2.12
C PHE A 220 -21.86 -1.48 2.65
N ALA A 221 -21.90 -0.20 2.35
CA ALA A 221 -23.02 0.66 2.67
C ALA A 221 -23.20 1.76 1.63
N TYR A 222 -24.31 2.48 1.70
CA TYR A 222 -24.53 3.64 0.85
C TYR A 222 -25.41 4.69 1.52
N ASP A 223 -25.16 5.95 1.17
CA ASP A 223 -26.08 7.05 1.45
C ASP A 223 -26.12 8.06 0.30
N GLY A 224 -27.32 8.37 -0.18
CA GLY A 224 -27.53 9.23 -1.34
C GLY A 224 -26.69 8.83 -2.57
N GLU A 225 -25.71 9.67 -2.89
CA GLU A 225 -24.77 9.54 -4.02
C GLU A 225 -23.42 8.92 -3.62
N LEU A 226 -23.31 8.46 -2.37
CA LEU A 226 -22.09 7.92 -1.78
C LEU A 226 -22.23 6.41 -1.62
N SER A 227 -21.22 5.69 -2.10
CA SER A 227 -20.98 4.31 -1.73
C SER A 227 -19.84 4.24 -0.74
N LEU A 228 -20.01 3.45 0.32
CA LEU A 228 -18.99 3.17 1.33
C LEU A 228 -18.56 1.71 1.21
N THR A 229 -17.25 1.49 1.11
CA THR A 229 -16.62 0.18 1.31
C THR A 229 -15.69 0.29 2.51
N VAL A 230 -15.79 -0.66 3.43
CA VAL A 230 -14.88 -0.78 4.58
C VAL A 230 -14.31 -2.18 4.59
N ASP A 231 -13.00 -2.29 4.54
CA ASP A 231 -12.28 -3.54 4.66
C ASP A 231 -11.44 -3.53 5.93
N ALA A 232 -11.65 -4.50 6.80
CA ALA A 232 -10.94 -4.63 8.07
C ALA A 232 -10.18 -5.94 8.13
N TYR A 233 -8.94 -5.86 8.58
CA TYR A 233 -8.00 -6.98 8.67
C TYR A 233 -7.41 -7.00 10.08
N GLY A 234 -7.43 -8.15 10.74
CA GLY A 234 -6.85 -8.22 12.07
C GLY A 234 -6.43 -9.62 12.50
N THR A 235 -5.65 -9.66 13.57
CA THR A 235 -5.21 -10.90 14.19
C THR A 235 -6.31 -11.50 15.07
N LYS A 236 -6.26 -12.81 15.30
CA LYS A 236 -7.18 -13.48 16.22
C LYS A 236 -6.69 -13.30 17.67
N PRO A 237 -7.57 -12.98 18.64
CA PRO A 237 -9.03 -12.87 18.49
C PRO A 237 -9.48 -11.58 17.78
N PHE A 238 -10.29 -11.73 16.73
CA PHE A 238 -10.75 -10.59 15.91
C PHE A 238 -12.11 -10.08 16.41
N SER A 239 -12.14 -8.82 16.85
CA SER A 239 -13.35 -8.15 17.34
C SER A 239 -14.17 -7.56 16.18
N ALA A 240 -15.08 -8.36 15.62
CA ALA A 240 -15.98 -7.89 14.56
C ALA A 240 -16.95 -6.81 15.07
N SER A 241 -17.28 -6.78 16.37
CA SER A 241 -18.12 -5.74 16.96
C SER A 241 -17.43 -4.38 16.98
N HIS A 242 -16.15 -4.30 17.36
CA HIS A 242 -15.41 -3.03 17.33
C HIS A 242 -15.32 -2.47 15.91
N VAL A 243 -15.15 -3.33 14.90
CA VAL A 243 -15.21 -2.90 13.49
C VAL A 243 -16.61 -2.39 13.13
N ALA A 244 -17.67 -3.04 13.59
CA ALA A 244 -19.05 -2.59 13.36
C ALA A 244 -19.33 -1.22 13.99
N ASP A 245 -18.80 -0.96 15.19
CA ASP A 245 -18.91 0.33 15.87
C ASP A 245 -18.18 1.42 15.07
N LEU A 246 -16.97 1.15 14.59
CA LEU A 246 -16.24 2.09 13.73
C LEU A 246 -16.97 2.38 12.40
N VAL A 247 -17.58 1.35 11.80
CA VAL A 247 -18.40 1.52 10.58
C VAL A 247 -19.65 2.35 10.87
N LYS A 248 -20.27 2.15 12.04
CA LYS A 248 -21.40 2.97 12.49
C LYS A 248 -20.96 4.43 12.63
N ASP A 249 -19.88 4.69 13.34
CA ASP A 249 -19.38 6.06 13.56
C ASP A 249 -19.03 6.75 12.24
N GLN A 250 -18.43 6.02 11.29
CA GLN A 250 -18.19 6.52 9.94
C GLN A 250 -19.49 6.87 9.20
N LEU A 251 -20.55 6.08 9.33
CA LEU A 251 -21.83 6.37 8.69
C LEU A 251 -22.57 7.52 9.38
N ASP A 252 -22.55 7.58 10.71
CA ASP A 252 -23.09 8.70 11.50
C ASP A 252 -22.39 10.02 11.12
N HIS A 253 -21.06 9.99 10.95
CA HIS A 253 -20.27 11.13 10.51
C HIS A 253 -20.62 11.60 9.08
N ILE A 254 -20.98 10.69 8.17
CA ILE A 254 -21.45 11.05 6.83
C ILE A 254 -22.77 11.83 6.90
N GLU A 255 -23.67 11.49 7.82
CA GLU A 255 -24.96 12.19 7.99
C GLU A 255 -24.77 13.61 8.55
N SER A 256 -23.75 13.83 9.40
CA SER A 256 -23.44 15.13 10.01
C SER A 256 -21.93 15.44 10.06
N PRO A 257 -21.28 15.71 8.90
CA PRO A 257 -19.82 15.84 8.82
C PRO A 257 -19.25 17.03 9.60
N GLY A 258 -20.08 18.01 9.94
CA GLY A 258 -19.68 19.26 10.62
C GLY A 258 -19.55 19.16 12.14
N GLU A 259 -19.98 18.06 12.77
CA GLU A 259 -19.92 17.91 14.24
C GLU A 259 -18.53 17.51 14.76
N TYR A 260 -17.68 16.96 13.88
CA TYR A 260 -16.39 16.35 14.26
C TYR A 260 -15.16 17.09 13.66
N VAL A 261 -15.35 18.25 13.03
CA VAL A 261 -14.30 19.08 12.38
C VAL A 261 -13.86 20.24 13.27
#